data_AF-A0A7I9WQN6-F1
#
_entry.id   AF-A0A7I9WQN6-F1
#
_cell.length_a   1.000
_cell.length_b   1.000
_cell.length_c   1.000
_cell.angle_alpha   90.00
_cell.angle_beta   90.00
_cell.angle_gamma   90.00
#
_symmetry.space_group_name_H-M   'P 1'
#
loop_
_entity.id
_entity.type
_entity.pdbx_description
1 polymer ?
#
loop_
_entity_poly.entity_id
_entity_poly.type
_entity_poly.pdbx_seq_one_letter_code
_entity_poly.pdbx_strand_id
1 'polypeptide(L)'
;MQLHKRDVIATATRILDNFGIADLTMRRLARELDVTAGALYWHFANKQELLGAVADELLRPACRCVDGLGWRERIATVCTRLRDALLSHTDGAELVSASFASGQSAAMPLVVGLLTAAARDAGVPEAEAELAARTIIYYTLGFTVDEQSRLQLDSAGALPTGGPAFDRPDTFGFGLALLIDGMAVRATS
;
A
#
# COMPACT_ATOMS: atom_id res chain seq x y z
N MET A 1 18.88 -8.40 -26.37
CA MET A 1 18.59 -8.98 -25.04
C MET A 1 17.07 -9.03 -24.90
N GLN A 2 16.50 -10.16 -24.51
CA GLN A 2 15.04 -10.27 -24.34
C GLN A 2 14.66 -9.54 -23.05
N LEU A 3 13.72 -8.62 -23.14
CA LEU A 3 13.21 -7.89 -21.98
C LEU A 3 12.15 -8.74 -21.28
N HIS A 4 12.33 -9.02 -19.99
CA HIS A 4 11.34 -9.77 -19.20
C HIS A 4 10.58 -8.82 -18.26
N LYS A 5 9.27 -9.07 -18.05
CA LYS A 5 8.44 -8.27 -17.14
C LYS A 5 9.06 -8.11 -15.75
N ARG A 6 9.68 -9.18 -15.23
CA ARG A 6 10.34 -9.18 -13.92
C ARG A 6 11.50 -8.18 -13.84
N ASP A 7 12.31 -8.07 -14.89
CA ASP A 7 13.45 -7.14 -14.93
C ASP A 7 12.96 -5.68 -15.00
N VAL A 8 11.87 -5.46 -15.73
CA VAL A 8 11.22 -4.15 -15.80
C VAL A 8 10.68 -3.73 -14.43
N ILE A 9 9.97 -4.63 -13.73
CA ILE A 9 9.43 -4.37 -12.39
C ILE A 9 10.58 -4.13 -11.40
N ALA A 10 11.59 -4.99 -11.36
CA ALA A 10 12.73 -4.83 -10.46
C ALA A 10 13.48 -3.50 -10.69
N THR A 11 13.65 -3.09 -11.95
CA THR A 11 14.29 -1.80 -12.27
C THR A 11 13.38 -0.62 -11.90
N ALA A 12 12.07 -0.73 -12.12
CA ALA A 12 11.10 0.27 -11.70
C ALA A 12 11.08 0.45 -10.17
N THR A 13 11.09 -0.65 -9.40
CA THR A 13 11.20 -0.60 -7.93
C THR A 13 12.51 0.06 -7.50
N ARG A 14 13.63 -0.24 -8.15
CA ARG A 14 14.91 0.45 -7.86
C ARG A 14 14.84 1.95 -8.17
N ILE A 15 14.17 2.36 -9.24
CA ILE A 15 13.98 3.79 -9.55
C ILE A 15 13.10 4.45 -8.48
N LEU A 16 12.02 3.79 -8.06
CA LEU A 16 11.15 4.25 -6.98
C LEU A 16 11.96 4.48 -5.70
N ASP A 17 12.73 3.49 -5.25
CA ASP A 17 13.48 3.58 -4.00
C ASP A 17 14.51 4.72 -4.00
N ASN A 18 15.17 4.96 -5.14
CA ASN A 18 16.24 5.95 -5.25
C ASN A 18 15.75 7.38 -5.54
N PHE A 19 14.62 7.52 -6.22
CA PHE A 19 14.20 8.81 -6.80
C PHE A 19 12.73 9.16 -6.55
N GLY A 20 11.94 8.23 -6.00
CA GLY A 20 10.51 8.43 -5.77
C GLY A 20 9.63 8.21 -7.01
N ILE A 21 8.32 8.27 -6.78
CA ILE A 21 7.28 7.95 -7.77
C ILE A 21 7.22 8.96 -8.92
N ALA A 22 7.54 10.23 -8.63
CA ALA A 22 7.56 11.30 -9.63
C ALA A 22 8.60 11.03 -10.73
N ASP A 23 9.76 10.49 -10.33
CA ASP A 23 10.85 10.16 -11.24
C ASP A 23 10.67 8.83 -11.97
N LEU A 24 9.80 7.95 -11.47
CA LEU A 24 9.42 6.69 -12.14
C LEU A 24 8.58 6.97 -13.40
N THR A 25 9.28 7.30 -14.49
CA THR A 25 8.70 7.56 -15.81
C THR A 25 9.07 6.46 -16.79
N MET A 26 8.20 6.20 -17.78
CA MET A 26 8.49 5.23 -18.85
C MET A 26 9.81 5.53 -19.56
N ARG A 27 10.12 6.82 -19.75
CA ARG A 27 11.35 7.27 -20.40
C ARG A 27 12.60 6.99 -19.55
N ARG A 28 12.55 7.31 -18.23
CA ARG A 28 13.68 7.00 -17.33
C ARG A 28 13.89 5.49 -17.26
N LEU A 29 12.82 4.72 -17.08
CA LEU A 29 12.87 3.27 -17.01
C LEU A 29 13.49 2.66 -18.28
N ALA A 30 13.07 3.12 -19.47
CA ALA A 30 13.63 2.66 -20.73
C ALA A 30 15.14 2.94 -20.82
N ARG A 31 15.57 4.14 -20.41
CA ARG A 31 16.97 4.52 -20.34
C ARG A 31 17.77 3.66 -19.38
N GLU A 32 17.24 3.36 -18.19
CA GLU A 32 17.94 2.52 -17.21
C GLU A 32 18.02 1.04 -17.59
N LEU A 33 17.11 0.59 -18.45
CA LEU A 33 17.11 -0.76 -19.03
C LEU A 33 17.88 -0.86 -20.35
N ASP A 34 18.42 0.25 -20.87
CA ASP A 34 19.05 0.36 -22.19
C ASP A 34 18.14 -0.16 -23.34
N VAL A 35 16.86 0.22 -23.30
CA VAL A 35 15.86 -0.12 -24.32
C VAL A 35 15.09 1.11 -24.80
N THR A 36 14.31 0.97 -25.87
CA THR A 36 13.38 2.01 -26.30
C THR A 36 12.13 2.01 -25.42
N ALA A 37 11.46 3.16 -25.28
CA ALA A 37 10.18 3.22 -24.58
C ALA A 37 9.13 2.30 -25.22
N GLY A 38 9.16 2.15 -26.55
CA GLY A 38 8.31 1.21 -27.29
C GLY A 38 8.46 -0.24 -26.81
N ALA A 39 9.66 -0.67 -26.42
CA ALA A 39 9.90 -2.01 -25.86
C ALA A 39 9.12 -2.24 -24.56
N LEU A 40 9.01 -1.22 -23.69
CA LEU A 40 8.25 -1.30 -22.44
C LEU A 40 6.74 -1.43 -22.70
N TYR A 41 6.22 -0.77 -23.73
CA TYR A 41 4.80 -0.78 -24.05
C TYR A 41 4.28 -2.15 -24.52
N TRP A 42 5.17 -3.05 -24.94
CA TRP A 42 4.81 -4.46 -25.18
C TRP A 42 4.51 -5.23 -23.89
N HIS A 43 5.03 -4.77 -22.76
CA HIS A 43 4.82 -5.40 -21.46
C HIS A 43 3.73 -4.72 -20.64
N PHE A 44 3.62 -3.39 -20.76
CA PHE A 44 2.67 -2.55 -20.01
C PHE A 44 2.09 -1.50 -20.95
N ALA A 45 0.78 -1.55 -21.21
CA ALA A 45 0.10 -0.67 -22.14
C ALA A 45 0.22 0.82 -21.75
N ASN A 46 0.41 1.11 -20.46
CA ASN A 46 0.57 2.47 -19.95
C ASN A 46 1.35 2.51 -18.62
N LYS A 47 1.64 3.72 -18.12
CA LYS A 47 2.33 3.93 -16.83
C LYS A 47 1.55 3.32 -15.65
N GLN A 48 0.22 3.37 -15.67
CA GLN A 48 -0.58 2.88 -14.55
C GLN A 48 -0.55 1.35 -14.43
N GLU A 49 -0.52 0.62 -15.55
CA GLU A 49 -0.33 -0.83 -15.53
C GLU A 49 1.05 -1.21 -14.95
N LEU A 50 2.10 -0.45 -15.31
CA LEU A 50 3.42 -0.61 -14.71
C LEU A 50 3.39 -0.34 -13.19
N LEU A 51 2.77 0.75 -12.76
CA LEU A 51 2.66 1.09 -11.33
C LEU A 51 1.87 0.03 -10.56
N GLY A 52 0.79 -0.51 -11.14
CA GLY A 52 0.04 -1.63 -10.58
C GLY A 52 0.90 -2.87 -10.38
N ALA A 53 1.73 -3.22 -11.37
CA ALA A 53 2.64 -4.35 -11.25
C ALA A 53 3.75 -4.14 -10.21
N VAL A 54 4.25 -2.92 -10.05
CA VAL A 54 5.19 -2.57 -8.97
C VAL A 54 4.49 -2.65 -7.61
N ALA A 55 3.26 -2.14 -7.50
CA ALA A 55 2.45 -2.24 -6.29
C ALA A 55 2.21 -3.70 -5.89
N ASP A 56 1.95 -4.58 -6.85
CA ASP A 56 1.75 -6.01 -6.59
C ASP A 56 2.99 -6.69 -6.00
N GLU A 57 4.19 -6.30 -6.45
CA GLU A 57 5.44 -6.79 -5.88
C GLU A 57 5.61 -6.31 -4.43
N LEU A 58 5.33 -5.02 -4.17
CA LEU A 58 5.36 -4.44 -2.82
C LEU A 58 4.37 -5.14 -1.87
N LEU A 59 3.17 -5.44 -2.35
CA LEU A 59 2.06 -5.96 -1.54
C LEU A 59 2.11 -7.45 -1.25
N ARG A 60 3.07 -8.20 -1.83
CA ARG A 60 3.25 -9.65 -1.59
C ARG A 60 3.17 -10.05 -0.10
N PRO A 61 3.79 -9.33 0.86
CA PRO A 61 3.68 -9.64 2.27
C PRO A 61 2.25 -9.49 2.82
N ALA A 62 1.53 -8.44 2.42
CA ALA A 62 0.17 -8.14 2.87
C ALA A 62 -0.87 -9.14 2.35
N CYS A 63 -0.63 -9.77 1.19
CA CYS A 63 -1.51 -10.78 0.61
C CYS A 63 -1.38 -12.18 1.23
N ARG A 64 -0.45 -12.39 2.17
CA ARG A 64 -0.26 -13.70 2.81
C ARG A 64 -1.48 -14.07 3.64
N CYS A 65 -1.87 -15.34 3.59
CA CYS A 65 -2.98 -15.84 4.36
C CYS A 65 -2.79 -15.61 5.87
N VAL A 66 -3.90 -15.47 6.58
CA VAL A 66 -3.98 -15.19 8.01
C VAL A 66 -4.89 -16.21 8.71
N ASP A 67 -4.89 -17.44 8.20
CA ASP A 67 -5.66 -18.56 8.74
C ASP A 67 -5.31 -18.83 10.20
N GLY A 68 -6.30 -19.29 10.96
CA GLY A 68 -6.16 -19.63 12.37
C GLY A 68 -6.18 -18.43 13.33
N LEU A 69 -6.15 -17.19 12.83
CA LEU A 69 -6.23 -15.98 13.66
C LEU A 69 -7.69 -15.51 13.84
N GLY A 70 -7.97 -14.94 15.01
CA GLY A 70 -9.25 -14.25 15.25
C GLY A 70 -9.43 -13.05 14.32
N TRP A 71 -10.67 -12.63 14.03
CA TRP A 71 -10.92 -11.55 13.07
C TRP A 71 -10.18 -10.24 13.40
N ARG A 72 -10.09 -9.88 14.70
CA ARG A 72 -9.35 -8.70 15.17
C ARG A 72 -7.88 -8.77 14.78
N GLU A 73 -7.27 -9.92 15.05
CA GLU A 73 -5.85 -10.17 14.80
C GLU A 73 -5.55 -10.28 13.30
N ARG A 74 -6.48 -10.83 12.50
CA ARG A 74 -6.39 -10.81 11.03
C ARG A 74 -6.32 -9.38 10.50
N ILE A 75 -7.22 -8.51 10.94
CA ILE A 75 -7.25 -7.10 10.53
C ILE A 75 -5.95 -6.41 10.94
N ALA A 76 -5.53 -6.55 12.19
CA ALA A 76 -4.28 -5.97 12.70
C ALA A 76 -3.06 -6.45 11.89
N THR A 77 -2.98 -7.75 11.62
CA THR A 77 -1.88 -8.37 10.88
C THR A 77 -1.82 -7.89 9.43
N VAL A 78 -2.96 -7.86 8.73
CA VAL A 78 -3.01 -7.42 7.32
C VAL A 78 -2.65 -5.94 7.22
N CYS A 79 -3.19 -5.09 8.09
CA CYS A 79 -2.91 -3.65 8.06
C CYS A 79 -1.47 -3.32 8.43
N THR A 80 -0.87 -4.06 9.39
CA THR A 80 0.55 -3.92 9.74
C THR A 80 1.42 -4.32 8.55
N ARG A 81 1.17 -5.47 7.93
CA ARG A 81 1.92 -5.91 6.74
C ARG A 81 1.76 -4.97 5.56
N LEU A 82 0.57 -4.39 5.37
CA LEU A 82 0.32 -3.37 4.38
C LEU A 82 1.19 -2.15 4.68
N ARG A 83 1.05 -1.53 5.86
CA ARG A 83 1.84 -0.37 6.26
C ARG A 83 3.35 -0.62 6.13
N ASP A 84 3.85 -1.75 6.61
CA ASP A 84 5.28 -2.10 6.53
C ASP A 84 5.76 -2.21 5.08
N ALA A 85 4.96 -2.81 4.20
CA ALA A 85 5.27 -2.89 2.77
C ALA A 85 5.34 -1.50 2.11
N LEU A 86 4.42 -0.59 2.47
CA LEU A 86 4.43 0.79 1.97
C LEU A 86 5.66 1.56 2.46
N LEU A 87 5.99 1.44 3.75
CA LEU A 87 7.13 2.13 4.38
C LEU A 87 8.49 1.59 3.93
N SER A 88 8.55 0.37 3.41
CA SER A 88 9.79 -0.25 2.92
C SER A 88 10.33 0.37 1.63
N HIS A 89 9.54 1.23 0.97
CA HIS A 89 9.88 1.83 -0.32
C HIS A 89 9.58 3.33 -0.33
N THR A 90 10.47 4.12 -0.93
CA THR A 90 10.26 5.56 -1.13
C THR A 90 8.96 5.79 -1.92
N ASP A 91 8.08 6.67 -1.44
CA ASP A 91 6.75 6.93 -2.01
C ASP A 91 5.86 5.68 -2.19
N GLY A 92 6.15 4.59 -1.47
CA GLY A 92 5.40 3.32 -1.57
C GLY A 92 3.91 3.49 -1.27
N ALA A 93 3.55 4.32 -0.29
CA ALA A 93 2.15 4.61 0.03
C ALA A 93 1.43 5.36 -1.09
N GLU A 94 2.10 6.34 -1.73
CA GLU A 94 1.55 7.07 -2.87
C GLU A 94 1.36 6.14 -4.07
N LEU A 95 2.34 5.28 -4.37
CA LEU A 95 2.30 4.33 -5.48
C LEU A 95 1.15 3.33 -5.32
N VAL A 96 0.99 2.75 -4.13
CA VAL A 96 -0.10 1.80 -3.87
C VAL A 96 -1.44 2.51 -3.87
N SER A 97 -1.54 3.72 -3.31
CA SER A 97 -2.77 4.52 -3.35
C SER A 97 -3.21 4.81 -4.80
N ALA A 98 -2.29 5.23 -5.67
CA ALA A 98 -2.57 5.46 -7.09
C ALA A 98 -2.98 4.18 -7.83
N SER A 99 -2.32 3.05 -7.51
CA SER A 99 -2.62 1.74 -8.11
C SER A 99 -3.98 1.20 -7.65
N PHE A 100 -4.35 1.46 -6.40
CA PHE A 100 -5.66 1.12 -5.85
C PHE A 100 -6.78 1.96 -6.47
N ALA A 101 -6.56 3.27 -6.61
CA ALA A 101 -7.53 4.18 -7.22
C ALA A 101 -7.76 3.89 -8.72
N SER A 102 -6.72 3.48 -9.44
CA SER A 102 -6.79 3.14 -10.88
C SER A 102 -7.21 1.70 -11.15
N GLY A 103 -7.31 0.85 -10.13
CA GLY A 103 -7.68 -0.56 -10.26
C GLY A 103 -6.63 -1.41 -11.01
N GLN A 104 -5.36 -0.99 -11.04
CA GLN A 104 -4.30 -1.68 -11.80
C GLN A 104 -3.53 -2.73 -10.98
N SER A 105 -3.70 -2.76 -9.66
CA SER A 105 -3.09 -3.76 -8.79
C SER A 105 -3.94 -5.05 -8.74
N ALA A 106 -3.31 -6.20 -9.01
CA ALA A 106 -3.93 -7.51 -8.82
C ALA A 106 -3.86 -7.98 -7.35
N ALA A 107 -2.93 -7.45 -6.56
CA ALA A 107 -2.76 -7.76 -5.15
C ALA A 107 -3.82 -7.08 -4.25
N MET A 108 -4.21 -5.84 -4.56
CA MET A 108 -5.17 -5.10 -3.73
C MET A 108 -6.53 -5.79 -3.57
N PRO A 109 -7.14 -6.38 -4.60
CA PRO A 109 -8.35 -7.19 -4.43
C PRO A 109 -8.21 -8.32 -3.41
N LEU A 110 -7.02 -8.93 -3.27
CA LEU A 110 -6.77 -9.95 -2.25
C LEU A 110 -6.75 -9.36 -0.84
N VAL A 111 -6.09 -8.21 -0.66
CA VAL A 111 -6.07 -7.48 0.61
C VAL A 111 -7.48 -7.07 1.03
N VAL A 112 -8.27 -6.54 0.09
CA VAL A 112 -9.70 -6.23 0.31
C VAL A 112 -10.45 -7.49 0.72
N GLY A 113 -10.27 -8.60 0.00
CA GLY A 113 -10.94 -9.88 0.30
C GLY A 113 -10.63 -10.42 1.71
N LEU A 114 -9.37 -10.36 2.14
CA LEU A 114 -8.95 -10.78 3.49
C LEU A 114 -9.62 -9.94 4.58
N LEU A 115 -9.68 -8.61 4.39
CA LEU A 115 -10.30 -7.70 5.35
C LEU A 115 -11.83 -7.80 5.32
N THR A 116 -12.45 -7.99 4.17
CA THR A 116 -13.89 -8.24 4.03
C THR A 116 -14.28 -9.52 4.75
N ALA A 117 -13.52 -10.61 4.59
CA ALA A 117 -13.77 -11.86 5.30
C ALA A 117 -13.67 -11.67 6.83
N ALA A 118 -12.66 -10.94 7.31
CA ALA A 118 -12.54 -10.63 8.73
C ALA A 118 -13.69 -9.74 9.24
N ALA A 119 -14.16 -8.77 8.45
CA ALA A 119 -15.30 -7.94 8.81
C ALA A 119 -16.61 -8.76 8.91
N ARG A 120 -16.83 -9.71 7.99
CA ARG A 120 -17.97 -10.65 8.08
C ARG A 120 -17.91 -11.50 9.34
N ASP A 121 -16.72 -12.03 9.67
CA ASP A 121 -16.53 -12.84 10.89
C ASP A 121 -16.65 -12.00 12.17
N ALA A 122 -16.49 -10.68 12.08
CA ALA A 122 -16.81 -9.74 13.15
C ALA A 122 -18.32 -9.52 13.33
N GLY A 123 -19.15 -9.97 12.38
CA GLY A 123 -20.60 -9.79 12.34
C GLY A 123 -21.08 -8.56 11.58
N VAL A 124 -20.20 -7.89 10.82
CA VAL A 124 -20.61 -6.79 9.93
C VAL A 124 -21.52 -7.34 8.83
N PRO A 125 -22.68 -6.70 8.53
CA PRO A 125 -23.57 -7.16 7.47
C PRO A 125 -22.88 -7.33 6.12
N GLU A 126 -23.29 -8.34 5.36
CA GLU A 126 -22.72 -8.68 4.04
C GLU A 126 -22.62 -7.48 3.09
N ALA A 127 -23.66 -6.65 3.05
CA ALA A 127 -23.73 -5.46 2.21
C ALA A 127 -22.74 -4.35 2.62
N GLU A 128 -22.17 -4.42 3.82
CA GLU A 128 -21.30 -3.41 4.42
C GLU A 128 -19.86 -3.91 4.63
N ALA A 129 -19.61 -5.22 4.55
CA ALA A 129 -18.31 -5.81 4.88
C ALA A 129 -17.18 -5.29 3.97
N GLU A 130 -17.43 -5.13 2.67
CA GLU A 130 -16.45 -4.54 1.75
C GLU A 130 -16.22 -3.05 2.06
N LEU A 131 -17.27 -2.32 2.45
CA LEU A 131 -17.15 -0.92 2.85
C LEU A 131 -16.26 -0.78 4.09
N ALA A 132 -16.46 -1.64 5.10
CA ALA A 132 -15.63 -1.69 6.30
C ALA A 132 -14.15 -2.00 5.94
N ALA A 133 -13.92 -2.98 5.08
CA ALA A 133 -12.57 -3.30 4.58
C ALA A 133 -11.91 -2.10 3.90
N ARG A 134 -12.63 -1.40 3.00
CA ARG A 134 -12.12 -0.21 2.31
C ARG A 134 -11.85 0.94 3.26
N THR A 135 -12.69 1.16 4.27
CA THR A 135 -12.44 2.18 5.31
C THR A 135 -11.12 1.94 6.04
N ILE A 136 -10.85 0.69 6.41
CA ILE A 136 -9.58 0.30 7.07
C ILE A 136 -8.38 0.51 6.13
N ILE A 137 -8.52 0.15 4.85
CA ILE A 137 -7.48 0.40 3.84
C ILE A 137 -7.23 1.89 3.67
N TYR A 138 -8.28 2.72 3.57
CA TYR A 138 -8.13 4.17 3.45
C TYR A 138 -7.45 4.80 4.67
N TYR A 139 -7.78 4.32 5.88
CA TYR A 139 -7.06 4.71 7.08
C TYR A 139 -5.57 4.34 6.97
N THR A 140 -5.26 3.09 6.59
CA THR A 140 -3.88 2.61 6.49
C THR A 140 -3.08 3.37 5.44
N LEU A 141 -3.64 3.58 4.24
CA LEU A 141 -3.01 4.35 3.17
C LEU A 141 -2.79 5.81 3.59
N GLY A 142 -3.83 6.48 4.08
CA GLY A 142 -3.76 7.89 4.47
C GLY A 142 -2.78 8.13 5.62
N PHE A 143 -2.81 7.27 6.63
CA PHE A 143 -1.84 7.32 7.73
C PHE A 143 -0.41 7.15 7.23
N THR A 144 -0.19 6.16 6.37
CA THR A 144 1.18 5.86 5.88
C THR A 144 1.70 6.95 4.94
N VAL A 145 0.85 7.60 4.15
CA VAL A 145 1.24 8.77 3.33
C VAL A 145 1.72 9.93 4.22
N ASP A 146 0.98 10.25 5.29
CA ASP A 146 1.40 11.28 6.25
C ASP A 146 2.73 10.90 6.91
N GLU A 147 2.84 9.64 7.35
CA GLU A 147 4.06 9.12 7.97
C GLU A 147 5.29 9.20 7.06
N GLN A 148 5.17 8.79 5.78
CA GLN A 148 6.26 8.93 4.81
C GLN A 148 6.62 10.39 4.55
N SER A 149 5.63 11.26 4.39
CA SER A 149 5.85 12.70 4.18
C SER A 149 6.64 13.31 5.34
N ARG A 150 6.32 12.89 6.57
CA ARG A 150 7.04 13.33 7.77
C ARG A 150 8.46 12.81 7.81
N LEU A 151 8.70 11.52 7.51
CA LEU A 151 10.04 10.94 7.45
C LEU A 151 10.91 11.67 6.40
N GLN A 152 10.34 12.02 5.25
CA GLN A 152 11.02 12.80 4.22
C GLN A 152 11.35 14.22 4.71
N LEU A 153 10.38 14.93 5.29
CA LEU A 153 10.61 16.27 5.86
C LEU A 153 11.66 16.26 6.98
N ASP A 154 11.65 15.24 7.84
CA ASP A 154 12.63 15.08 8.91
C ASP A 154 14.04 14.85 8.33
N SER A 155 14.17 13.95 7.35
CA SER A 155 15.43 13.69 6.66
C SER A 155 16.00 14.94 5.95
N ALA A 156 15.12 15.85 5.53
CA ALA A 156 15.47 17.13 4.92
C ALA A 156 15.72 18.25 5.95
N GLY A 157 15.56 18.00 7.26
CA GLY A 157 15.67 19.00 8.31
C GLY A 157 14.58 20.08 8.26
N ALA A 158 13.45 19.78 7.62
CA ALA A 158 12.35 20.71 7.35
C ALA A 158 11.24 20.67 8.41
N LEU A 159 11.35 19.81 9.43
CA LEU A 159 10.39 19.77 10.54
C LEU A 159 10.68 20.90 11.56
N PRO A 160 9.63 21.56 12.09
CA PRO A 160 9.82 22.55 13.14
C PRO A 160 10.39 21.92 14.42
N THR A 161 11.48 22.48 14.94
CA THR A 161 12.02 22.11 16.25
C THR A 161 10.99 22.41 17.35
N GLY A 162 10.56 21.38 18.08
CA GLY A 162 9.62 21.52 19.20
C GLY A 162 8.13 21.59 18.84
N GLY A 163 7.75 21.19 17.61
CA GLY A 163 6.34 20.98 17.25
C GLY A 163 5.67 19.87 18.10
N PRO A 164 4.33 19.82 18.17
CA PRO A 164 3.63 18.83 19.01
C PRO A 164 4.18 17.43 18.72
N ALA A 165 4.62 16.77 19.79
CA ALA A 165 5.21 15.44 19.75
C ALA A 165 4.20 14.43 19.19
N PHE A 166 4.26 14.21 17.88
CA PHE A 166 3.78 12.98 17.24
C PHE A 166 4.77 11.82 17.47
N ASP A 167 5.78 12.05 18.30
CA ASP A 167 6.65 11.06 18.93
C ASP A 167 5.90 10.20 19.96
N ARG A 168 4.58 10.00 19.75
CA ARG A 168 3.81 9.03 20.51
C ARG A 168 4.00 7.67 19.85
N PRO A 169 4.65 6.71 20.53
CA PRO A 169 4.71 5.35 20.01
C PRO A 169 3.29 4.84 19.76
N ASP A 170 3.11 4.18 18.62
CA ASP A 170 1.90 3.44 18.23
C ASP A 170 0.63 4.25 17.87
N THR A 171 0.79 5.44 17.27
CA THR A 171 -0.37 6.22 16.76
C THR A 171 -1.19 5.44 15.72
N PHE A 172 -0.53 4.62 14.90
CA PHE A 172 -1.18 3.73 13.94
C PHE A 172 -2.03 2.66 14.62
N GLY A 173 -1.46 1.92 15.59
CA GLY A 173 -2.18 0.87 16.31
C GLY A 173 -3.39 1.41 17.06
N PHE A 174 -3.28 2.60 17.65
CA PHE A 174 -4.41 3.26 18.30
C PHE A 174 -5.57 3.53 17.34
N GLY A 175 -5.32 4.17 16.19
CA GLY A 175 -6.39 4.46 15.23
C GLY A 175 -6.99 3.19 14.61
N LEU A 176 -6.15 2.18 14.36
CA LEU A 176 -6.63 0.86 13.90
C LEU A 176 -7.51 0.17 14.95
N ALA A 177 -7.13 0.23 16.24
CA ALA A 177 -7.93 -0.32 17.32
C ALA A 177 -9.32 0.33 17.41
N LEU A 178 -9.42 1.65 17.24
CA LEU A 178 -10.72 2.35 17.19
C LEU A 178 -11.62 1.82 16.07
N LEU A 179 -11.07 1.55 14.88
CA LEU A 179 -11.82 0.98 13.77
C LEU A 179 -12.28 -0.46 14.06
N ILE A 180 -11.38 -1.27 14.64
CA ILE A 180 -11.66 -2.66 15.05
C ILE A 180 -12.77 -2.68 16.10
N ASP A 181 -12.69 -1.85 17.14
CA ASP A 181 -13.69 -1.78 18.19
C ASP A 181 -15.04 -1.27 17.68
N GLY A 182 -15.02 -0.28 16.78
CA GLY A 182 -16.23 0.22 16.12
C GLY A 182 -16.98 -0.85 15.32
N MET A 183 -16.26 -1.73 14.62
CA MET A 183 -16.87 -2.88 13.92
C MET A 183 -17.56 -3.84 14.88
N ALA A 184 -16.94 -4.12 16.04
CA ALA A 184 -17.52 -5.03 17.03
C ALA A 184 -18.85 -4.50 17.60
N VAL A 185 -18.98 -3.19 17.79
CA VAL A 185 -20.22 -2.57 18.26
C VAL A 185 -21.31 -2.66 17.19
N ARG A 186 -20.98 -2.32 15.93
CA ARG A 186 -21.93 -2.31 14.82
C ARG A 186 -22.49 -3.70 14.48
N ALA A 187 -21.73 -4.75 14.75
CA ALA A 187 -22.18 -6.14 14.61
C ALA A 187 -23.27 -6.55 15.61
N THR A 188 -23.47 -5.79 16.69
CA THR A 188 -24.45 -6.08 17.76
C THR A 188 -25.70 -5.21 17.71
N SER A 189 -25.77 -4.25 16.77
CA SER A 189 -26.88 -3.31 16.59
C SER A 189 -27.79 -3.75 15.45
#